data_AF-X1B881-F1
#
_entry.id   AF-X1B881-F1
#
_cell.length_a   1.000
_cell.length_b   1.000
_cell.length_c   1.000
_cell.angle_alpha   90.00
_cell.angle_beta   90.00
_cell.angle_gamma   90.00
#
_symmetry.space_group_name_H-M   'P 1'
#
loop_
_entity.id
_entity.type
_entity.pdbx_description
1 polymer ?
#
loop_
_entity_poly.entity_id
_entity_poly.type
_entity_poly.pdbx_seq_one_letter_code
_entity_poly.pdbx_strand_id
1 'polypeptide(L)'
;RFSLGQAFGLPFDQAKHLISKGLIEPTVQTFQAPGGSTTRKTIYKFYYHYAYELGLSVEEPSLQSAYIEDKNGHILPYVTFKGGKLKLTEEALDVLRRLSR
;
A
#
# COMPACT_ATOMS: atom_id res chain seq x y z
N ARG A 1 9.27 9.58 -23.60
CA ARG A 1 7.88 9.39 -23.17
C ARG A 1 7.93 8.94 -21.71
N PHE A 2 7.56 9.80 -20.76
CA PHE A 2 7.42 9.36 -19.37
C PHE A 2 6.22 8.41 -19.31
N SER A 3 6.41 7.18 -18.85
CA SER A 3 5.30 6.26 -18.62
C SER A 3 4.58 6.70 -17.35
N LEU A 4 3.32 7.08 -17.47
CA LEU A 4 2.46 7.33 -16.32
C LEU A 4 2.39 6.04 -15.46
N GLY A 5 2.45 6.19 -14.13
CA GLY A 5 2.39 5.06 -13.20
C GLY A 5 1.02 4.38 -13.19
N GLN A 6 0.99 3.06 -13.08
CA GLN A 6 -0.23 2.26 -12.91
C GLN A 6 -0.44 1.92 -11.43
N ALA A 7 -1.69 1.92 -11.00
CA ALA A 7 -2.11 1.46 -9.68
C ALA A 7 -2.97 0.20 -9.83
N PHE A 8 -2.84 -0.71 -8.86
CA PHE A 8 -3.62 -1.95 -8.79
C PHE A 8 -4.36 -2.02 -7.46
N GLY A 9 -5.56 -2.60 -7.47
CA GLY A 9 -6.44 -2.71 -6.31
C GLY A 9 -6.74 -4.17 -5.98
N LEU A 10 -6.83 -4.48 -4.68
CA LEU A 10 -7.30 -5.78 -4.19
C LEU A 10 -8.30 -5.53 -3.05
N PRO A 11 -9.57 -5.98 -3.16
CA PRO A 11 -10.54 -5.84 -2.09
C PRO A 11 -10.06 -6.56 -0.82
N PHE A 12 -10.28 -5.94 0.34
CA PHE A 12 -9.77 -6.49 1.61
C PHE A 12 -10.35 -7.86 1.95
N ASP A 13 -11.63 -8.10 1.66
CA ASP A 13 -12.26 -9.40 1.86
C ASP A 13 -11.67 -10.49 0.96
N GLN A 14 -11.33 -10.14 -0.28
CA GLN A 14 -10.62 -11.04 -1.19
C GLN A 14 -9.21 -11.33 -0.69
N ALA A 15 -8.48 -10.31 -0.21
CA ALA A 15 -7.16 -10.48 0.40
C ALA A 15 -7.20 -11.46 1.59
N LYS A 16 -8.17 -11.30 2.49
CA LYS A 16 -8.42 -12.24 3.60
C LYS A 16 -8.75 -13.65 3.10
N HIS A 17 -9.60 -13.76 2.08
CA HIS A 17 -9.97 -15.04 1.50
C HIS A 17 -8.75 -15.79 0.97
N LEU A 18 -7.91 -15.12 0.18
CA LEU A 18 -6.68 -15.68 -0.38
C LEU A 18 -5.72 -16.18 0.72
N ILE A 19 -5.54 -15.41 1.79
CA ILE A 19 -4.74 -15.83 2.96
C ILE A 19 -5.36 -17.07 3.61
N SER A 20 -6.67 -17.04 3.90
CA SER A 20 -7.36 -18.14 4.58
C SER A 20 -7.35 -19.46 3.80
N LYS A 21 -7.26 -19.38 2.47
CA LYS A 21 -7.17 -20.53 1.58
C LYS A 21 -5.74 -21.03 1.35
N GLY A 22 -4.73 -20.40 1.97
CA GLY A 22 -3.33 -20.74 1.76
C GLY A 22 -2.79 -20.39 0.37
N LEU A 23 -3.48 -19.50 -0.37
CA LEU A 23 -3.05 -19.07 -1.70
C LEU A 23 -1.99 -17.96 -1.67
N ILE A 24 -1.81 -17.34 -0.50
CA ILE A 24 -0.77 -16.33 -0.22
C ILE A 24 -0.09 -16.71 1.10
N GLU A 25 1.18 -17.08 1.01
CA GLU A 25 1.96 -17.48 2.18
C GLU A 25 2.51 -16.29 2.96
N PRO A 26 2.56 -16.37 4.30
CA PRO A 26 3.16 -15.33 5.13
C PRO A 26 4.69 -15.35 5.04
N THR A 27 5.30 -14.18 4.95
CA THR A 27 6.72 -13.97 5.28
C THR A 27 6.82 -13.39 6.68
N VAL A 28 7.45 -14.11 7.61
CA VAL A 28 7.63 -13.65 9.00
C VAL A 28 9.04 -13.08 9.18
N GLN A 29 9.12 -11.81 9.59
CA GLN A 29 10.36 -11.15 9.98
C GLN A 29 10.37 -10.94 11.49
N THR A 30 11.45 -11.35 12.15
CA THR A 30 11.62 -11.23 13.59
C THR A 30 12.67 -10.17 13.90
N PHE A 31 12.33 -9.21 14.76
CA PHE A 31 13.22 -8.13 15.18
C PHE A 31 13.45 -8.26 16.69
N GLN A 32 14.72 -8.27 17.08
CA GLN A 32 15.13 -8.27 18.48
C GLN A 32 15.66 -6.89 18.84
N ALA A 33 15.07 -6.27 19.86
CA ALA A 33 15.64 -5.06 20.44
C ALA A 33 16.80 -5.43 21.38
N PRO A 34 17.81 -4.55 21.56
CA PRO A 34 18.90 -4.75 22.51
C PRO A 34 18.45 -5.03 23.96
N GLY A 35 17.23 -4.59 24.33
CA GLY A 35 16.61 -4.84 25.64
C GLY A 35 15.82 -6.15 25.76
N GLY A 36 15.94 -7.07 24.79
CA GLY A 36 15.34 -8.41 24.85
C GLY A 36 13.90 -8.53 24.34
N SER A 37 13.21 -7.42 24.04
CA SER A 37 11.89 -7.49 23.41
C SER A 37 12.02 -8.01 21.98
N THR A 38 11.34 -9.14 21.71
CA THR A 38 11.26 -9.72 20.37
C THR A 38 9.92 -9.35 19.75
N THR A 39 9.94 -8.69 18.60
CA THR A 39 8.74 -8.36 17.82
C THR A 39 8.71 -9.17 16.53
N ARG A 40 7.51 -9.54 16.07
CA ARG A 40 7.31 -10.27 14.82
C ARG A 40 6.45 -9.44 13.89
N LYS A 41 6.87 -9.32 12.64
CA LYS A 41 6.13 -8.71 11.55
C LYS A 41 5.79 -9.78 10.52
N THR A 42 4.50 -10.04 10.33
CA THR A 42 4.01 -10.91 9.26
C THR A 42 3.67 -10.06 8.04
N ILE A 43 4.22 -10.41 6.88
CA ILE A 43 4.04 -9.70 5.62
C ILE A 43 3.43 -10.67 4.61
N TYR A 44 2.33 -10.28 3.98
CA TYR A 44 1.72 -11.02 2.87
C TYR A 44 1.98 -10.29 1.56
N LYS A 45 2.52 -11.00 0.56
CA LYS A 45 2.83 -10.44 -0.76
C LYS A 45 1.80 -10.96 -1.77
N PHE A 46 0.86 -10.10 -2.14
CA PHE A 46 -0.15 -10.43 -3.14
C PHE A 46 0.41 -10.26 -4.55
N TYR A 47 0.22 -11.27 -5.38
CA TYR A 47 0.59 -11.23 -6.80
C TYR A 47 -0.40 -10.38 -7.60
N TYR A 48 0.09 -9.69 -8.62
CA TYR A 48 -0.72 -8.79 -9.44
C TYR A 48 -1.92 -9.47 -10.12
N HIS A 49 -1.86 -10.77 -10.43
CA HIS A 49 -2.98 -11.48 -11.06
C HIS A 49 -4.21 -11.62 -10.15
N TYR A 50 -4.07 -11.40 -8.84
CA TYR A 50 -5.21 -11.33 -7.92
C TYR A 50 -5.81 -9.92 -7.83
N ALA A 51 -5.10 -8.90 -8.31
CA ALA A 51 -5.51 -7.52 -8.27
C ALA A 51 -6.15 -7.11 -9.60
N TYR A 52 -6.97 -6.06 -9.57
CA TYR A 52 -7.53 -5.41 -10.75
C TYR A 52 -6.81 -4.10 -11.02
N GLU A 53 -6.88 -3.60 -12.26
CA GLU A 53 -6.29 -2.29 -12.59
C GLU A 53 -7.10 -1.20 -11.91
N LEU A 54 -6.52 -0.49 -10.94
CA LEU A 54 -7.24 0.52 -10.15
C LEU A 54 -7.31 1.84 -10.90
N GLY A 55 -6.19 2.25 -11.51
CA GLY A 55 -6.13 3.54 -12.18
C GLY A 55 -4.77 3.85 -12.77
N LEU A 56 -4.77 4.91 -13.58
CA LEU A 56 -3.60 5.46 -14.22
C LEU A 56 -3.30 6.82 -13.63
N SER A 57 -2.04 7.07 -13.26
CA SER A 57 -1.61 8.41 -12.89
C SER A 57 -1.81 9.33 -14.09
N VAL A 58 -2.40 10.50 -13.91
CA VAL A 58 -2.57 11.51 -14.97
C VAL A 58 -1.85 12.81 -14.64
N GLU A 59 -1.34 12.93 -13.41
CA GLU A 59 -0.55 14.05 -12.94
C GLU A 59 0.40 13.53 -11.84
N GLU A 60 1.69 13.80 -11.98
CA GLU A 60 2.68 13.39 -10.99
C GLU A 60 2.57 14.23 -9.71
N PRO A 61 2.65 13.62 -8.52
CA PRO A 61 2.75 14.37 -7.29
C PRO A 61 4.14 15.01 -7.14
N SER A 62 4.20 16.15 -6.46
CA SER A 62 5.49 16.73 -6.01
C SER A 62 6.01 16.03 -4.76
N LEU A 63 7.33 15.85 -4.67
CA LEU A 63 8.01 15.35 -3.48
C LEU A 63 8.34 16.52 -2.54
N GLN A 64 7.99 16.41 -1.27
CA GLN A 64 8.29 17.41 -0.26
C GLN A 64 8.99 16.76 0.93
N SER A 65 10.07 17.36 1.41
CA SER A 65 10.68 16.97 2.67
C SER A 65 9.78 17.37 3.83
N ALA A 66 9.67 16.50 4.81
CA ALA A 66 8.96 16.71 6.06
C ALA A 66 9.72 16.02 7.20
N TYR A 67 9.31 16.28 8.43
CA TYR A 67 9.90 15.64 9.60
C TYR A 67 8.88 15.47 10.72
N ILE A 68 9.10 14.45 11.53
CA ILE A 68 8.42 14.26 12.82
C ILE A 68 9.45 14.55 13.90
N GLU A 69 9.14 15.44 14.83
CA GLU A 69 9.95 15.69 16.02
C GLU A 69 9.30 15.02 17.22
N ASP A 70 10.04 14.20 17.97
CA ASP A 70 9.55 13.60 19.19
C ASP A 70 9.63 14.58 20.39
N LYS A 71 9.00 14.22 21.51
CA LYS A 71 9.01 15.03 22.74
C LYS A 71 10.40 15.28 23.35
N ASN A 72 11.42 14.57 22.90
CA ASN A 72 12.81 14.69 23.35
C ASN A 72 13.68 15.45 22.34
N GLY A 73 13.09 16.01 21.27
CA GLY A 73 13.79 16.74 20.23
C GLY A 73 14.46 15.86 19.15
N HIS A 74 14.17 14.55 19.10
CA HIS A 74 14.68 13.71 18.02
C HIS A 74 13.88 13.92 16.74
N ILE A 75 14.59 14.13 15.63
CA ILE A 75 14.01 14.38 14.32
C ILE A 75 14.03 13.10 13.48
N LEU A 76 12.87 12.67 13.00
CA LEU A 76 12.71 11.65 11.97
C LEU A 76 12.34 12.33 10.63
N PRO A 77 13.29 12.55 9.72
CA PRO A 77 13.00 13.10 8.40
C PRO A 77 12.28 12.07 7.52
N TYR A 78 11.35 12.52 6.70
CA TYR A 78 10.66 11.71 5.71
C TYR A 78 10.30 12.54 4.47
N VAL A 79 9.87 11.86 3.40
CA VAL A 79 9.38 12.50 2.18
C VAL A 79 7.88 12.24 2.08
N THR A 80 7.11 13.29 1.77
CA THR A 80 5.69 13.21 1.50
C THR A 80 5.38 13.62 0.06
N PHE A 81 4.23 13.18 -0.44
CA PHE A 81 3.73 13.50 -1.77
C PHE A 81 2.64 14.57 -1.66
N LYS A 82 2.71 15.63 -2.49
CA LYS A 82 1.69 16.68 -2.56
C LYS A 82 1.19 16.89 -3.99
N GLY A 83 -0.12 16.92 -4.15
CA GLY A 83 -0.78 17.01 -5.47
C GLY A 83 -0.83 15.66 -6.17
N GLY A 84 -0.85 15.67 -7.49
CA GLY A 84 -0.98 14.48 -8.31
C GLY A 84 -2.43 14.03 -8.46
N LYS A 85 -2.70 13.26 -9.51
CA LYS A 85 -4.03 12.80 -9.87
C LYS A 85 -3.97 11.38 -10.40
N LEU A 86 -4.93 10.57 -9.97
CA LEU A 86 -5.15 9.22 -10.46
C LEU A 86 -6.51 9.20 -11.15
N LYS A 87 -6.56 8.72 -12.39
CA LYS A 87 -7.81 8.41 -13.09
C LYS A 87 -8.14 6.94 -12.85
N LEU A 88 -9.28 6.69 -12.21
CA LEU A 88 -9.78 5.33 -12.00
C LEU A 88 -10.14 4.67 -13.35
N THR A 89 -9.92 3.37 -13.44
CA THR A 89 -10.40 2.55 -14.57
C THR A 89 -11.90 2.29 -14.45
N GLU A 90 -12.54 1.87 -15.55
CA GLU A 90 -13.94 1.39 -15.48
C GLU A 90 -14.08 0.16 -14.59
N GLU A 91 -13.09 -0.74 -14.57
CA GLU A 91 -13.08 -1.90 -13.69
C GLU A 91 -13.13 -1.47 -12.20
N ALA A 92 -12.33 -0.48 -11.82
CA ALA A 92 -12.36 0.09 -10.48
C ALA A 92 -13.71 0.73 -10.14
N LEU A 93 -14.29 1.48 -11.08
CA LEU A 93 -15.62 2.08 -10.89
C LEU A 93 -16.69 1.01 -10.72
N ASP A 94 -16.62 -0.09 -11.46
CA ASP A 94 -17.55 -1.21 -11.32
C ASP A 94 -17.43 -1.90 -9.96
N VAL A 95 -16.22 -2.06 -9.42
CA VAL A 95 -16.01 -2.56 -8.06
C VAL A 95 -16.71 -1.63 -7.05
N LEU A 96 -16.50 -0.32 -7.15
CA LEU A 96 -17.13 0.66 -6.25
C LEU A 96 -18.65 0.65 -6.36
N ARG A 97 -19.20 0.59 -7.59
CA ARG A 97 -20.65 0.51 -7.85
C ARG A 97 -21.28 -0.75 -7.26
N ARG A 98 -20.55 -1.87 -7.21
CA ARG A 98 -21.04 -3.12 -6.57
C ARG A 98 -21.06 -3.00 -5.05
N LEU A 99 -20.12 -2.27 -4.46
CA LEU A 99 -20.05 -2.04 -3.01
C LEU A 99 -21.07 -1.02 -2.50
N SER A 100 -21.56 -0.13 -3.37
CA SER A 100 -22.57 0.88 -3.02
C SER A 100 -24.02 0.39 -3.15
N ARG A 101 -24.22 -0.87 -3.58
CA ARG A 101 -25.54 -1.52 -3.65
C ARG A 101 -25.78 -2.31 -2.38
#